data_AF-A0A381TM21-F1
#
_entry.id   AF-A0A381TM21-F1
#
_cell.length_a   1.000
_cell.length_b   1.000
_cell.length_c   1.000
_cell.angle_alpha   90.00
_cell.angle_beta   90.00
_cell.angle_gamma   90.00
#
_symmetry.space_group_name_H-M   'P 1'
#
loop_
_entity.id
_entity.type
_entity.pdbx_description
1 polymer ?
#
loop_
_entity_poly.entity_id
_entity_poly.type
_entity_poly.pdbx_seq_one_letter_code
_entity_poly.pdbx_strand_id
1 'polypeptide(L)'
;MTVAFSNRNFSVAGKSGHISFVSAVGLDPDKLAFPKQIHSGHVEIVYHPGIFPNTDGVISPGGSFNCSVQVADCLPVFLTNPKSRTVGLVHTGWRGLVLKILPNTINSILQIGESLSD
;
A
#
# COMPACT_ATOMS: atom_id res chain seq x y z
N MET A 1 -11.19 -9.91 -3.70
CA MET A 1 -10.00 -9.07 -3.52
C MET A 1 -9.04 -9.38 -4.66
N THR A 2 -8.42 -8.36 -5.26
CA THR A 2 -7.44 -8.53 -6.33
C THR A 2 -6.06 -8.12 -5.82
N VAL A 3 -5.07 -8.98 -6.01
CA VAL A 3 -3.65 -8.69 -5.75
C VAL A 3 -2.90 -8.88 -7.06
N ALA A 4 -2.04 -7.93 -7.42
CA ALA A 4 -1.24 -8.02 -8.61
C ALA A 4 0.17 -7.48 -8.36
N PHE A 5 1.15 -8.12 -9.00
CA PHE A 5 2.52 -7.63 -9.10
C PHE A 5 3.03 -7.91 -10.52
N SER A 6 4.05 -7.18 -10.94
CA SER A 6 4.63 -7.36 -12.26
C SER A 6 6.11 -7.04 -12.24
N ASN A 7 6.90 -7.89 -12.90
CA ASN A 7 8.32 -7.65 -13.18
C ASN A 7 8.53 -6.93 -14.52
N ARG A 8 7.44 -6.60 -15.24
CA ARG A 8 7.52 -5.78 -16.46
C ARG A 8 7.91 -4.35 -16.11
N ASN A 9 8.66 -3.71 -17.00
CA ASN A 9 9.04 -2.32 -16.86
C ASN A 9 7.84 -1.40 -17.10
N PHE A 10 7.40 -0.74 -16.04
CA PHE A 10 6.51 0.42 -16.12
C PHE A 10 7.32 1.68 -15.82
N SER A 11 6.91 2.83 -16.37
CA SER A 11 7.59 4.10 -16.08
C SER A 11 7.59 4.38 -14.57
N VAL A 12 8.78 4.40 -13.98
CA VAL A 12 8.98 4.73 -12.55
C VAL A 12 8.91 6.25 -12.29
N ALA A 13 9.01 7.05 -13.35
CA ALA A 13 8.91 8.50 -13.28
C ALA A 13 7.43 8.92 -13.17
N GLY A 14 7.07 9.50 -12.03
CA GLY A 14 5.73 10.05 -11.80
C GLY A 14 4.64 8.99 -11.65
N LYS A 15 3.39 9.36 -11.98
CA LYS A 15 2.20 8.49 -11.82
C LYS A 15 1.93 7.58 -13.03
N SER A 16 2.52 7.88 -14.18
CA SER A 16 2.12 7.28 -15.47
C SER A 16 2.30 5.76 -15.52
N GLY A 17 3.40 5.23 -14.98
CA GLY A 17 3.62 3.78 -14.93
C GLY A 17 2.68 3.06 -13.97
N HIS A 18 2.39 3.68 -12.82
CA HIS A 18 1.43 3.14 -11.85
C HIS A 18 0.02 3.08 -12.42
N ILE A 19 -0.43 4.15 -13.07
CA ILE A 19 -1.73 4.19 -13.78
C ILE A 19 -1.80 3.09 -14.85
N SER A 20 -0.75 2.98 -15.68
CA SER A 20 -0.69 1.97 -16.74
C SER A 20 -0.77 0.54 -16.20
N PHE A 21 -0.06 0.27 -15.09
CA PHE A 21 -0.10 -1.03 -14.44
C PHE A 21 -1.48 -1.34 -13.85
N VAL A 22 -2.07 -0.38 -13.12
CA VAL A 22 -3.39 -0.51 -12.50
C VAL A 22 -4.46 -0.80 -13.56
N SER A 23 -4.45 -0.07 -14.68
CA SER A 23 -5.33 -0.37 -15.82
C SER A 23 -5.10 -1.76 -16.41
N ALA A 24 -3.83 -2.17 -16.58
CA ALA A 24 -3.48 -3.45 -17.18
C ALA A 24 -3.94 -4.66 -16.33
N VAL A 25 -4.10 -4.48 -15.02
CA VAL A 25 -4.59 -5.52 -14.09
C VAL A 25 -6.10 -5.39 -13.82
N GLY A 26 -6.81 -4.53 -14.57
CA GLY A 26 -8.26 -4.38 -14.48
C GLY A 26 -8.74 -3.62 -13.24
N LEU A 27 -7.87 -2.83 -12.60
CA LEU A 27 -8.21 -1.98 -11.47
C LEU A 27 -8.43 -0.53 -11.94
N ASP A 28 -9.25 0.21 -11.20
CA ASP A 28 -9.59 1.61 -11.47
C ASP A 28 -8.43 2.56 -11.10
N PRO A 29 -7.80 3.25 -12.07
CA PRO A 29 -6.69 4.18 -11.79
C PRO A 29 -7.08 5.38 -10.92
N ASP A 30 -8.35 5.80 -10.96
CA ASP A 30 -8.82 6.95 -10.19
C ASP A 30 -8.93 6.64 -8.70
N LYS A 31 -8.85 5.36 -8.31
CA LYS A 31 -8.86 4.90 -6.92
C LYS A 31 -7.47 4.63 -6.36
N LEU A 32 -6.41 4.98 -7.08
CA LEU A 32 -5.04 4.64 -6.70
C LEU A 32 -4.53 5.48 -5.53
N ALA A 33 -4.04 4.81 -4.48
CA ALA A 33 -3.28 5.39 -3.40
C ALA A 33 -1.78 5.15 -3.62
N PHE A 34 -1.02 6.24 -3.76
CA PHE A 34 0.39 6.24 -4.15
C PHE A 34 1.31 6.76 -3.05
N PRO A 35 1.97 5.90 -2.27
CA PRO A 35 2.97 6.32 -1.30
C PRO A 35 4.27 6.80 -1.97
N LYS A 36 4.79 7.96 -1.54
CA LYS A 36 6.16 8.39 -1.87
C LYS A 36 7.11 7.80 -0.85
N GLN A 37 7.54 6.58 -1.16
CA GLN A 37 8.40 5.74 -0.32
C GLN A 37 9.75 6.40 -0.07
N ILE A 38 10.12 6.51 1.21
CA ILE A 38 11.41 7.06 1.66
C ILE A 38 12.14 6.10 2.61
N HIS A 39 11.69 4.84 2.68
CA HIS A 39 12.17 3.82 3.61
C HIS A 39 11.97 4.20 5.09
N SER A 40 10.86 4.90 5.38
CA SER A 40 10.43 5.27 6.73
C SER A 40 9.68 4.12 7.44
N GLY A 41 9.28 4.38 8.69
CA GLY A 41 8.32 3.57 9.43
C GLY A 41 6.87 4.07 9.31
N HIS A 42 6.56 5.01 8.41
CA HIS A 42 5.25 5.66 8.33
C HIS A 42 4.24 4.87 7.48
N VAL A 43 3.03 4.71 8.01
CA VAL A 43 1.89 4.06 7.36
C VAL A 43 0.70 5.00 7.42
N GLU A 44 0.05 5.22 6.28
CA GLU A 44 -1.08 6.12 6.17
C GLU A 44 -2.39 5.34 5.99
N ILE A 45 -3.45 5.74 6.69
CA ILE A 45 -4.80 5.27 6.41
C ILE A 45 -5.41 6.19 5.35
N VAL A 46 -5.79 5.63 4.21
CA VAL A 46 -6.20 6.42 3.04
C VAL A 46 -7.72 6.48 2.91
N TYR A 47 -8.24 7.71 2.82
CA TYR A 47 -9.67 8.01 2.63
C TYR A 47 -9.95 8.71 1.29
N HIS A 48 -8.94 8.87 0.46
CA HIS A 48 -9.03 9.43 -0.89
C HIS A 48 -7.92 8.84 -1.76
N PRO A 49 -8.05 8.84 -3.10
CA PRO A 49 -6.94 8.49 -3.98
C PRO A 49 -5.91 9.62 -3.99
N GLY A 50 -4.71 9.36 -4.49
CA GLY A 50 -3.69 10.39 -4.68
C GLY A 50 -2.30 10.01 -4.20
N ILE A 51 -1.46 11.04 -4.01
CA ILE A 51 -0.09 10.89 -3.55
C ILE A 51 -0.03 11.12 -2.04
N PHE A 52 0.64 10.22 -1.34
CA PHE A 52 0.90 10.30 0.09
C PHE A 52 2.41 10.52 0.30
N PRO A 53 2.85 11.74 0.63
CA PRO A 53 4.27 12.04 0.82
C PRO A 53 4.85 11.30 2.03
N ASN A 54 6.16 11.00 2.01
CA ASN A 54 6.89 10.44 3.15
C ASN A 54 6.22 9.21 3.79
N THR A 55 5.66 8.33 2.95
CA THR A 55 4.83 7.21 3.36
C THR A 55 5.39 5.94 2.74
N ASP A 56 5.49 4.87 3.53
CA ASP A 56 5.97 3.57 3.07
C ASP A 56 4.93 2.46 3.19
N GLY A 57 3.77 2.72 3.80
CA GLY A 57 2.62 1.83 3.75
C GLY A 57 1.32 2.59 3.63
N VAL A 58 0.33 1.98 2.95
CA VAL A 58 -1.02 2.53 2.86
C VAL A 58 -2.05 1.48 3.21
N ILE A 59 -3.07 1.87 3.97
CA ILE A 59 -4.20 1.02 4.38
C ILE A 59 -5.50 1.67 3.88
N SER A 60 -6.30 0.95 3.11
CA SER A 60 -7.63 1.37 2.67
C SER A 60 -8.71 0.61 3.44
N PRO A 61 -9.39 1.28 4.40
CA PRO A 61 -10.54 0.71 5.09
C PRO A 61 -11.65 0.37 4.10
N GLY A 62 -12.26 -0.81 4.25
CA GLY A 62 -13.33 -1.25 3.36
C GLY A 62 -12.94 -1.55 1.90
N GLY A 63 -11.66 -1.40 1.54
CA GLY A 63 -11.15 -1.72 0.21
C GLY A 63 -11.64 -0.77 -0.89
N SER A 64 -11.91 0.48 -0.55
CA SER A 64 -12.39 1.50 -1.50
C SER A 64 -11.29 2.05 -2.42
N PHE A 65 -10.02 1.90 -2.04
CA PHE A 65 -8.86 2.41 -2.77
C PHE A 65 -7.85 1.31 -3.11
N ASN A 66 -7.18 1.45 -4.24
CA ASN A 66 -6.12 0.55 -4.69
C ASN A 66 -4.81 0.93 -4.00
N CYS A 67 -4.39 0.14 -3.02
CA CYS A 67 -3.09 0.31 -2.37
C CYS A 67 -1.96 -0.09 -3.34
N SER A 68 -0.92 0.73 -3.43
CA SER A 68 0.26 0.46 -4.27
C SER A 68 1.55 0.67 -3.50
N VAL A 69 2.60 -0.07 -3.87
CA VAL A 69 4.00 0.20 -3.52
C VAL A 69 4.86 -0.21 -4.69
N GLN A 70 6.05 0.37 -4.79
CA GLN A 70 7.08 -0.02 -5.75
C GLN A 70 8.27 -0.61 -5.01
N VAL A 71 8.78 -1.75 -5.47
CA VAL A 71 9.93 -2.40 -4.83
C VAL A 71 11.02 -2.74 -5.84
N ALA A 72 12.24 -2.67 -5.37
CA ALA A 72 13.41 -3.32 -5.95
C ALA A 72 14.18 -3.89 -4.75
N ASP A 73 14.21 -5.21 -4.63
CA ASP A 73 14.76 -6.00 -3.52
C ASP A 73 14.04 -5.90 -2.17
N CYS A 74 13.40 -4.77 -1.84
CA CYS A 74 12.62 -4.64 -0.60
C CYS A 74 11.36 -5.52 -0.62
N LEU A 75 10.93 -5.98 0.56
CA LEU A 75 9.78 -6.89 0.69
C LEU A 75 8.45 -6.12 0.66
N PRO A 76 7.53 -6.39 -0.29
CA PRO A 76 6.16 -5.91 -0.19
C PRO A 76 5.35 -6.81 0.75
N VAL A 77 4.66 -6.21 1.72
CA VAL A 77 3.78 -6.91 2.66
C VAL A 77 2.33 -6.50 2.40
N PHE A 78 1.51 -7.49 2.05
CA PHE A 78 0.07 -7.33 1.84
C PHE A 78 -0.67 -7.62 3.13
N LEU A 79 -1.66 -6.80 3.46
CA LEU A 79 -2.60 -7.03 4.54
C LEU A 79 -4.03 -7.07 3.99
N THR A 80 -4.84 -7.95 4.53
CA THR A 80 -6.26 -8.06 4.16
C THR A 80 -7.07 -8.47 5.38
N ASN A 81 -8.21 -7.83 5.57
CA ASN A 81 -9.29 -8.37 6.38
C ASN A 81 -10.45 -8.74 5.42
N PRO A 82 -10.79 -10.03 5.24
CA PRO A 82 -11.86 -10.45 4.34
C PRO A 82 -13.27 -10.06 4.82
N LYS A 83 -13.47 -9.83 6.13
CA LYS A 83 -14.76 -9.43 6.72
C LYS A 83 -15.05 -7.95 6.49
N SER A 84 -14.15 -7.07 6.91
CA SER A 84 -14.29 -5.61 6.74
C SER A 84 -13.94 -5.16 5.31
N ARG A 85 -13.24 -6.01 4.54
CA ARG A 85 -12.63 -5.72 3.24
C ARG A 85 -11.49 -4.71 3.30
N THR A 86 -10.99 -4.39 4.50
CA THR A 86 -9.82 -3.53 4.66
C THR A 86 -8.60 -4.18 4.02
N VAL A 87 -7.83 -3.38 3.28
CA VAL A 87 -6.65 -3.84 2.54
C VAL A 87 -5.48 -2.94 2.86
N GLY A 88 -4.27 -3.49 2.89
CA GLY A 88 -3.05 -2.73 3.13
C GLY A 88 -1.92 -3.23 2.25
N LEU A 89 -1.00 -2.33 1.91
CA LEU A 89 0.22 -2.67 1.20
C LEU A 89 1.37 -1.83 1.73
N VAL A 90 2.45 -2.50 2.12
CA VAL A 90 3.56 -1.91 2.88
C VAL A 90 4.89 -2.26 2.25
N HIS A 91 5.70 -1.24 1.99
CA HIS A 91 7.07 -1.33 1.56
C HIS A 91 7.99 -1.59 2.77
N THR A 92 8.52 -2.80 2.85
CA THR A 92 9.26 -3.27 4.03
C THR A 92 10.74 -3.42 3.70
N GLY A 93 11.41 -2.29 3.46
CA GLY A 93 12.87 -2.23 3.36
C GLY A 93 13.55 -2.35 4.72
N TRP A 94 14.86 -2.63 4.73
CA TRP A 94 15.62 -2.84 5.97
C TRP A 94 15.54 -1.64 6.95
N ARG A 95 15.57 -0.40 6.44
CA ARG A 95 15.38 0.81 7.27
C ARG A 95 13.98 0.89 7.86
N GLY A 96 12.96 0.57 7.07
CA GLY A 96 11.57 0.54 7.55
C GLY A 96 11.38 -0.49 8.66
N LEU A 97 12.01 -1.67 8.55
CA LEU A 97 12.01 -2.68 9.61
C LEU A 97 12.63 -2.17 10.91
N VAL A 98 13.81 -1.52 10.84
CA VAL A 98 14.45 -0.87 12.00
C VAL A 98 13.53 0.20 12.61
N LEU A 99 12.81 0.95 11.76
CA LEU A 99 11.83 1.97 12.15
C LEU A 99 10.44 1.40 12.51
N LYS A 100 10.32 0.08 12.68
CA LYS A 100 9.12 -0.62 13.14
C LYS A 100 7.90 -0.49 12.21
N ILE A 101 8.09 -0.45 10.89
CA ILE A 101 7.00 -0.33 9.91
C ILE A 101 5.89 -1.39 10.11
N LEU A 102 6.23 -2.64 10.44
CA LEU A 102 5.25 -3.70 10.67
C LEU A 102 4.45 -3.48 11.96
N PRO A 103 5.07 -3.28 13.15
CA PRO A 103 4.33 -2.84 14.34
C PRO A 103 3.47 -1.59 14.11
N ASN A 104 3.98 -0.60 13.37
CA ASN A 104 3.22 0.62 13.07
C ASN A 104 1.99 0.30 12.21
N THR A 105 2.13 -0.58 11.22
CA THR A 105 1.00 -1.08 10.41
C THR A 105 -0.06 -1.74 11.28
N ILE A 106 0.35 -2.61 12.22
CA ILE A 106 -0.57 -3.27 13.16
C ILE A 106 -1.28 -2.24 14.05
N ASN A 107 -0.58 -1.24 14.55
CA ASN A 107 -1.19 -0.17 15.33
C ASN A 107 -2.21 0.63 14.49
N SER A 108 -1.91 0.91 13.23
CA SER A 108 -2.84 1.61 12.33
C SER A 108 -4.14 0.84 12.08
N ILE A 109 -4.08 -0.49 11.87
CA ILE A 109 -5.30 -1.29 11.69
C ILE A 109 -6.11 -1.39 12.99
N LEU A 110 -5.46 -1.46 14.15
CA LEU A 110 -6.14 -1.44 15.46
C LEU A 110 -6.84 -0.09 15.70
N GLN A 111 -6.24 1.02 15.28
CA GLN A 111 -6.83 2.36 15.42
C GLN A 111 -8.13 2.54 14.63
N ILE A 112 -8.29 1.84 13.51
CA ILE A 112 -9.54 1.83 12.72
C ILE A 112 -10.50 0.72 13.13
N GLY A 113 -10.21 0.02 14.23
CA GLY A 113 -11.10 -0.98 14.83
C GLY A 113 -11.03 -2.37 14.20
N GLU A 114 -10.00 -2.68 13.40
CA GLU A 114 -9.80 -4.02 12.88
C GLU A 114 -9.35 -4.99 13.99
N SER A 115 -9.76 -6.25 13.89
CA SER A 115 -9.27 -7.32 14.75
C SER A 115 -8.06 -8.01 14.14
N LEU A 116 -7.10 -8.43 14.98
CA LEU A 116 -5.93 -9.20 14.53
C LEU A 116 -6.23 -10.68 14.23
N SER A 117 -7.41 -11.14 14.64
CA SER A 117 -7.87 -12.51 14.44
C SER A 117 -8.66 -12.71 13.14
N ASP A 118 -8.92 -11.62 12.41
CA ASP A 118 -9.74 -11.60 11.20
C ASP A 118 -8.89 -11.68 9.94
#